data_AF-A0A7C5ZFM8-F1
#
_entry.id   AF-A0A7C5ZFM8-F1
#
_cell.length_a   1.000
_cell.length_b   1.000
_cell.length_c   1.000
_cell.angle_alpha   90.00
_cell.angle_beta   90.00
_cell.angle_gamma   90.00
#
_symmetry.space_group_name_H-M   'P 1'
#
loop_
_entity.id
_entity.type
_entity.pdbx_description
1 polymer ?
#
loop_
_entity_poly.entity_id
_entity_poly.type
_entity_poly.pdbx_seq_one_letter_code
_entity_poly.pdbx_strand_id
1 'polypeptide(L)'
;MAADLKSHVLRRDEKGFAGIPFKRLLLGGVSGGMTLILARFALGNLAFLLAALTFILALTLTGPRGGIPLWQRLLYRVRGSLMLAAERKPKSVAGRLGAALDMPTGLVMLDAEAVFAPPEGEVEADMTEWITFARADEADHDSGLVFVEKALEGVSHG
;
A
#
# COMPACT_ATOMS: atom_id res chain seq x y z
N MET A 1 -20.36 19.49 -45.75
CA MET A 1 -19.02 18.93 -45.44
C MET A 1 -18.79 19.15 -43.94
N ALA A 2 -19.08 18.14 -43.11
CA ALA A 2 -18.90 18.23 -41.66
C ALA A 2 -17.54 17.62 -41.33
N ALA A 3 -16.65 18.40 -40.72
CA ALA A 3 -15.36 17.94 -40.25
C ALA A 3 -15.56 17.22 -38.92
N ASP A 4 -15.51 15.89 -38.94
CA ASP A 4 -15.48 15.05 -37.74
C ASP A 4 -14.06 15.09 -37.14
N LEU A 5 -13.84 16.00 -36.20
CA LEU A 5 -12.61 16.07 -35.42
C LEU A 5 -12.60 14.93 -34.40
N LYS A 6 -12.16 13.76 -34.86
CA LYS A 6 -11.91 12.57 -34.05
C LYS A 6 -10.69 12.80 -33.15
N SER A 7 -10.86 13.55 -32.07
CA SER A 7 -9.81 13.70 -31.07
C SER A 7 -9.74 12.44 -30.20
N HIS A 8 -8.83 11.53 -30.52
CA HIS A 8 -8.39 10.48 -29.60
C HIS A 8 -7.46 11.09 -28.55
N VAL A 9 -8.01 11.89 -27.64
CA VAL A 9 -7.30 12.36 -26.44
C VAL A 9 -7.79 11.53 -25.26
N LEU A 10 -7.22 10.33 -25.11
CA LEU A 10 -7.51 9.43 -23.98
C LEU A 10 -6.96 9.94 -22.64
N ARG A 11 -6.05 10.93 -22.69
CA ARG A 11 -5.42 11.50 -21.51
C ARG A 11 -5.42 13.01 -21.61
N ARG A 12 -6.30 13.66 -20.85
CA ARG A 12 -6.25 15.10 -20.63
C ARG A 12 -5.12 15.35 -19.66
N ASP A 13 -3.97 15.80 -20.15
CA ASP A 13 -2.91 16.27 -19.27
C ASP A 13 -3.44 17.45 -18.46
N GLU A 14 -3.65 17.21 -17.17
CA GLU A 14 -4.03 18.25 -16.24
C GLU A 14 -2.85 19.21 -16.14
N LYS A 15 -3.08 20.49 -16.46
CA LYS A 15 -2.11 21.56 -16.23
C LYS A 15 -1.70 21.48 -14.77
N GLY A 16 -0.42 21.25 -14.53
CA GLY A 16 0.17 21.10 -13.21
C GLY A 16 1.40 21.97 -13.06
N PHE A 17 1.97 21.98 -11.87
CA PHE A 17 3.26 22.65 -11.61
C PHE A 17 4.26 21.61 -11.13
N ALA A 18 5.49 21.66 -11.66
CA ALA A 18 6.57 20.72 -11.32
C ALA A 18 6.18 19.22 -11.41
N GLY A 19 5.36 18.84 -12.40
CA GLY A 19 4.90 17.45 -12.58
C GLY A 19 3.79 16.99 -11.61
N ILE A 20 3.26 17.90 -10.78
CA ILE A 20 2.14 17.63 -9.86
C ILE A 20 0.82 18.14 -10.48
N PRO A 21 -0.21 17.30 -10.61
CA PRO A 21 -1.54 17.72 -11.09
C PRO A 21 -2.15 18.84 -10.24
N PHE A 22 -2.80 19.83 -10.87
CA PHE A 22 -3.34 21.00 -10.15
C PHE A 22 -4.34 20.64 -9.05
N LYS A 23 -5.16 19.60 -9.24
CA LYS A 23 -6.09 19.13 -8.19
C LYS A 23 -5.37 18.74 -6.91
N ARG A 24 -4.17 18.17 -7.00
CA ARG A 24 -3.35 17.79 -5.84
C ARG A 24 -2.70 18.99 -5.18
N LEU A 25 -2.26 19.98 -5.97
CA LEU A 25 -1.78 21.24 -5.42
C LEU A 25 -2.91 22.00 -4.71
N LEU A 26 -4.13 21.95 -5.25
CA LEU A 26 -5.31 22.52 -4.62
C LEU A 26 -5.65 21.78 -3.32
N LEU A 27 -5.68 20.44 -3.33
CA LEU A 27 -5.89 19.63 -2.13
C LEU A 27 -4.82 19.90 -1.05
N GLY A 28 -3.55 19.90 -1.44
CA GLY A 28 -2.43 20.26 -0.58
C GLY A 28 -2.62 21.67 -0.02
N GLY A 29 -2.89 22.66 -0.87
CA GLY A 29 -3.07 24.06 -0.49
C GLY A 29 -4.23 24.26 0.49
N VAL A 30 -5.38 23.62 0.24
CA VAL A 30 -6.54 23.65 1.14
C VAL A 30 -6.21 22.98 2.46
N SER A 31 -5.57 21.81 2.45
CA SER A 31 -5.20 21.10 3.68
C SER A 31 -4.18 21.88 4.53
N GLY A 32 -3.14 22.45 3.90
CA GLY A 32 -2.16 23.32 4.56
C GLY A 32 -2.78 24.61 5.08
N GLY A 33 -3.62 25.29 4.28
CA GLY A 33 -4.34 26.50 4.67
C GLY A 33 -5.30 26.26 5.84
N MET A 34 -6.06 25.16 5.80
CA MET A 34 -6.94 24.77 6.91
C MET A 34 -6.14 24.50 8.18
N THR A 35 -5.03 23.77 8.07
CA THR A 35 -4.11 23.52 9.18
C THR A 35 -3.59 24.82 9.76
N LEU A 36 -3.18 25.77 8.91
CA LEU A 36 -2.69 27.08 9.33
C LEU A 36 -3.77 27.80 10.14
N ILE A 37 -5.00 27.91 9.63
CA ILE A 37 -6.10 28.62 10.29
C ILE A 37 -6.36 28.04 11.68
N LEU A 38 -6.45 26.71 11.79
CA LEU A 38 -6.72 26.03 13.05
C LEU A 38 -5.54 26.12 14.03
N ALA A 39 -4.32 25.87 13.55
CA ALA A 39 -3.13 25.85 14.39
C ALA A 39 -2.66 27.25 14.78
N ARG A 40 -2.97 28.29 13.99
CA ARG A 40 -2.56 29.68 14.27
C ARG A 40 -3.10 30.15 15.61
N PHE A 41 -4.32 29.74 15.96
CA PHE A 41 -4.96 30.09 17.22
C PHE A 41 -4.22 29.50 18.44
N ALA A 42 -3.75 28.25 18.34
CA ALA A 42 -3.13 27.55 19.46
C ALA A 42 -1.60 27.73 19.55
N LEU A 43 -0.92 27.86 18.40
CA LEU A 43 0.55 27.69 18.29
C LEU A 43 1.27 28.91 17.69
N GLY A 44 0.54 29.97 17.33
CA GLY A 44 1.14 31.21 16.82
C GLY A 44 2.00 30.97 15.57
N ASN A 45 3.29 31.32 15.61
CA ASN A 45 4.20 31.22 14.47
C ASN A 45 4.60 29.79 14.09
N LEU A 46 4.50 28.82 15.00
CA LEU A 46 4.75 27.40 14.68
C LEU A 46 3.70 26.83 13.71
N ALA A 47 2.54 27.47 13.60
CA ALA A 47 1.48 27.08 12.68
C ALA A 47 1.93 27.11 11.21
N PHE A 48 2.87 27.98 10.84
CA PHE A 48 3.42 28.02 9.47
C PHE A 48 4.22 26.78 9.13
N LEU A 49 5.04 26.30 10.08
CA LEU A 49 5.80 25.04 9.90
C LEU A 49 4.85 23.85 9.81
N LEU A 50 3.82 23.81 10.67
CA LEU A 50 2.82 22.75 10.62
C LEU A 50 2.04 22.76 9.31
N ALA A 51 1.63 23.94 8.82
CA ALA A 51 0.94 24.09 7.55
C ALA A 51 1.79 23.66 6.35
N ALA A 52 3.09 24.00 6.36
CA ALA A 52 4.03 23.54 5.32
C ALA A 52 4.21 22.03 5.38
N LEU A 53 4.31 21.45 6.58
CA LEU A 53 4.46 20.01 6.77
C LEU A 53 3.20 19.26 6.33
N THR A 54 2.00 19.75 6.66
CA THR A 54 0.75 19.12 6.21
C THR A 54 0.56 19.23 4.71
N PHE A 55 0.95 20.34 4.09
CA PHE A 55 0.98 20.48 2.63
C PHE A 55 1.85 19.42 1.96
N ILE A 56 3.10 19.24 2.45
CA ILE A 56 4.02 18.23 1.92
C ILE A 56 3.45 16.82 2.14
N LEU A 57 2.94 16.54 3.34
CA LEU A 57 2.37 15.23 3.68
C LEU A 57 1.16 14.90 2.79
N ALA A 58 0.28 15.87 2.55
CA ALA A 58 -0.87 15.70 1.68
C ALA A 58 -0.43 15.36 0.25
N LEU A 59 0.63 16.01 -0.26
CA LEU A 59 1.16 15.70 -1.59
C LEU A 59 1.80 14.31 -1.65
N THR A 60 2.57 13.90 -0.64
CA THR A 60 3.24 12.59 -0.65
C THR A 60 2.26 11.43 -0.51
N LEU A 61 1.29 11.54 0.41
CA LEU A 61 0.28 10.51 0.65
C LEU A 61 -0.72 10.37 -0.52
N THR A 62 -0.92 11.43 -1.30
CA THR A 62 -1.82 11.40 -2.48
C THR A 62 -1.08 11.23 -3.81
N GLY A 63 0.15 10.74 -3.76
CA GLY A 63 0.96 10.43 -4.95
C GLY A 63 0.28 9.46 -5.92
N PRO A 64 0.29 9.72 -7.25
CA PRO A 64 -0.30 8.84 -8.25
C PRO A 64 0.40 7.47 -8.34
N ARG A 65 1.68 7.41 -7.94
CA ARG A 65 2.42 6.16 -7.75
C ARG A 65 2.61 5.91 -6.26
N GLY A 66 1.91 4.90 -5.74
CA GLY A 66 2.13 4.41 -4.39
C GLY A 66 1.53 5.24 -3.25
N GLY A 67 0.85 6.37 -3.49
CA GLY A 67 0.25 7.17 -2.41
C GLY A 67 -0.81 6.38 -1.60
N ILE A 68 -1.80 5.81 -2.30
CA ILE A 68 -2.85 4.99 -1.67
C ILE A 68 -2.24 3.74 -1.00
N PRO A 69 -1.36 2.94 -1.65
CA PRO A 69 -0.66 1.84 -0.98
C PRO A 69 0.18 2.25 0.23
N LEU A 70 0.87 3.39 0.17
CA LEU A 70 1.66 3.94 1.28
C LEU A 70 0.76 4.32 2.45
N TRP A 71 -0.37 4.98 2.17
CA TRP A 71 -1.36 5.35 3.17
C TRP A 71 -1.97 4.11 3.84
N GLN A 72 -2.36 3.11 3.05
CA GLN A 72 -2.85 1.83 3.56
C GLN A 72 -1.79 1.17 4.46
N ARG A 73 -0.53 1.09 4.01
CA ARG A 73 0.56 0.53 4.81
C ARG A 73 0.78 1.28 6.11
N LEU A 74 0.69 2.61 6.09
CA LEU A 74 0.83 3.44 7.29
C LEU A 74 -0.31 3.18 8.27
N LEU A 75 -1.56 3.13 7.79
CA LEU A 75 -2.73 2.81 8.61
C LEU A 75 -2.63 1.40 9.22
N TYR A 76 -2.29 0.38 8.43
CA TYR A 76 -2.13 -0.98 8.95
C TYR A 76 -1.02 -1.06 10.00
N ARG A 77 0.08 -0.34 9.79
CA ARG A 77 1.19 -0.28 10.74
C ARG A 77 0.79 0.42 12.04
N VAL A 78 0.10 1.56 11.95
CA VAL A 78 -0.43 2.27 13.13
C VAL A 78 -1.41 1.37 13.89
N ARG A 79 -2.35 0.74 13.18
CA ARG A 79 -3.33 -0.18 13.77
C ARG A 79 -2.65 -1.34 14.48
N GLY A 80 -1.74 -2.04 13.81
CA GLY A 80 -0.98 -3.15 14.41
C GLY A 80 -0.15 -2.70 15.62
N SER A 81 0.45 -1.51 15.56
CA SER A 81 1.21 -0.96 16.70
C SER A 81 0.33 -0.62 17.90
N LEU A 82 -0.90 -0.12 17.67
CA LEU A 82 -1.86 0.16 18.73
C LEU A 82 -2.39 -1.12 19.37
N MET A 83 -2.67 -2.15 18.56
CA MET A 83 -3.06 -3.48 19.06
C MET A 83 -1.97 -4.09 19.94
N LEU A 84 -0.72 -4.03 19.48
CA LEU A 84 0.44 -4.52 20.24
C LEU A 84 0.68 -3.71 21.51
N ALA A 85 0.49 -2.39 21.45
CA ALA A 85 0.64 -1.51 22.61
C ALA A 85 -0.47 -1.71 23.65
N ALA A 86 -1.70 -1.99 23.22
CA ALA A 86 -2.81 -2.30 24.11
C ALA A 86 -2.55 -3.60 24.89
N GLU A 87 -2.00 -4.62 24.23
CA GLU A 87 -1.69 -5.90 24.86
C GLU A 87 -0.44 -5.81 25.77
N ARG A 88 0.68 -5.28 25.27
CA ARG A 88 1.96 -5.29 26.00
C ARG A 88 2.08 -4.18 27.05
N LYS A 89 1.48 -3.01 26.80
CA LYS A 89 1.62 -1.81 27.65
C LYS A 89 0.27 -1.07 27.77
N PRO A 90 -0.77 -1.69 28.38
CA PRO A 90 -2.13 -1.15 28.43
C PRO A 90 -2.22 0.23 29.10
N LYS A 91 -1.33 0.52 30.06
CA LYS A 91 -1.30 1.80 30.79
C LYS A 91 -0.72 2.96 29.97
N SER A 92 -0.05 2.69 28.85
CA SER A 92 0.55 3.71 27.97
C SER A 92 -0.50 4.47 27.18
N VAL A 93 -0.20 5.69 26.73
CA VAL A 93 -1.12 6.50 25.90
C VAL A 93 -1.56 5.75 24.64
N ALA A 94 -0.62 5.06 23.98
CA ALA A 94 -0.91 4.22 22.81
C ALA A 94 -1.79 3.01 23.16
N GLY A 95 -1.55 2.36 24.31
CA GLY A 95 -2.39 1.24 24.77
C GLY A 95 -3.81 1.66 25.13
N ARG A 96 -3.97 2.84 25.76
CA ARG A 96 -5.29 3.43 26.04
C ARG A 96 -6.03 3.81 24.78
N LEU A 97 -5.34 4.36 23.78
CA LEU A 97 -5.92 4.64 22.46
C LEU A 97 -6.34 3.34 21.75
N GLY A 98 -5.53 2.28 21.82
CA GLY A 98 -5.89 0.97 21.29
C GLY A 98 -7.15 0.38 21.94
N ALA A 99 -7.26 0.49 23.27
CA ALA A 99 -8.45 0.05 24.02
C ALA A 99 -9.69 0.91 23.74
N ALA A 100 -9.54 2.24 23.64
CA ALA A 100 -10.65 3.16 23.35
C ALA A 100 -11.22 2.99 21.93
N LEU A 101 -10.39 2.53 21.00
CA LEU A 101 -10.81 2.21 19.62
C LEU A 101 -11.36 0.78 19.47
N ASP A 102 -11.60 0.08 20.59
CA ASP A 102 -12.12 -1.28 20.67
C ASP A 102 -11.38 -2.26 19.73
N MET A 103 -10.05 -2.13 19.68
CA MET A 103 -9.24 -2.90 18.76
C MET A 103 -9.19 -4.37 19.21
N PRO A 104 -9.45 -5.34 18.30
CA PRO A 104 -9.48 -6.77 18.66
C PRO A 104 -8.06 -7.28 18.95
N THR A 105 -7.63 -7.22 20.21
CA THR A 105 -6.26 -7.61 20.61
C THR A 105 -6.04 -9.12 20.59
N GLY A 106 -7.11 -9.92 20.66
CA GLY A 106 -7.05 -11.39 20.63
C GLY A 106 -6.65 -12.01 19.28
N LEU A 107 -6.48 -11.23 18.21
CA LEU A 107 -6.11 -11.73 16.88
C LEU A 107 -4.60 -11.73 16.59
N VAL A 108 -3.76 -11.26 17.53
CA VAL A 108 -2.32 -11.01 17.30
C VAL A 108 -1.42 -12.07 17.94
N MET A 109 -1.93 -13.28 18.17
CA MET A 109 -1.08 -14.41 18.53
C MET A 109 -0.97 -15.34 17.33
N LEU A 110 -0.04 -15.02 16.42
CA LEU A 110 0.51 -16.02 15.52
C LEU A 110 1.36 -16.94 16.39
N ASP A 111 0.83 -18.13 16.66
CA ASP A 111 1.59 -19.19 17.30
C ASP A 111 2.70 -19.60 16.33
N ALA A 112 3.92 -19.14 16.61
CA ALA A 112 5.07 -19.42 15.77
C ALA A 112 5.38 -20.93 15.73
N GLU A 113 5.05 -21.66 16.80
CA GLU A 113 5.23 -23.10 16.85
C GLU A 113 4.24 -23.79 15.90
N ALA A 114 3.00 -23.31 15.82
CA ALA A 114 2.02 -23.81 14.85
C ALA A 114 2.29 -23.36 13.40
N VAL A 115 2.78 -22.13 13.18
CA VAL A 115 3.04 -21.58 11.84
C VAL A 115 4.30 -22.19 11.21
N PHE A 116 5.32 -22.45 12.02
CA PHE A 116 6.56 -23.09 11.59
C PHE A 116 6.62 -24.56 11.99
N ALA A 117 5.52 -25.15 12.44
CA ALA A 117 5.43 -26.59 12.62
C ALA A 117 5.74 -27.25 11.28
N PRO A 118 6.71 -28.17 11.20
CA PRO A 118 6.82 -29.02 10.03
C PRO A 118 5.47 -29.72 9.89
N PRO A 119 4.87 -29.74 8.68
CA PRO A 119 3.58 -30.39 8.51
C PRO A 119 3.71 -31.85 8.96
N GLU A 120 2.86 -32.26 9.89
CA GLU A 120 2.87 -33.63 10.40
C GLU A 120 2.28 -34.56 9.33
N GLY A 121 3.15 -35.24 8.59
CA GLY A 121 2.79 -36.20 7.55
C GLY A 121 3.72 -36.14 6.33
N GLU A 122 3.67 -37.17 5.48
CA GLU A 122 4.18 -37.05 4.11
C GLU A 122 3.26 -36.09 3.36
N VAL A 123 3.63 -34.80 3.33
CA VAL A 123 2.99 -33.85 2.42
C VAL A 123 3.55 -34.15 1.04
N GLU A 124 2.75 -34.82 0.22
CA GLU A 124 2.96 -34.86 -1.22
C GLU A 124 2.74 -33.43 -1.74
N ALA A 125 3.81 -32.66 -1.79
CA ALA A 125 3.78 -31.30 -2.29
C ALA A 125 3.50 -31.37 -3.80
N ASP A 126 2.32 -30.91 -4.21
CA ASP A 126 1.98 -30.78 -5.63
C ASP A 126 2.87 -29.71 -6.27
N MET A 127 3.95 -30.18 -6.89
CA MET A 127 4.93 -29.32 -7.56
C MET A 127 4.40 -28.76 -8.89
N THR A 128 3.20 -29.17 -9.35
CA THR A 128 2.60 -28.63 -10.57
C THR A 128 2.07 -27.22 -10.40
N GLU A 129 1.75 -26.80 -9.16
CA GLU A 129 1.33 -25.43 -8.87
C GLU A 129 2.50 -24.43 -8.88
N TRP A 130 3.75 -24.92 -8.86
CA TRP A 130 4.93 -24.09 -8.67
C TRP A 130 5.73 -23.95 -9.97
N ILE A 131 5.82 -22.72 -10.48
CA ILE A 131 6.71 -22.39 -11.58
C ILE A 131 8.11 -22.17 -11.01
N THR A 132 9.06 -23.00 -11.42
CA THR A 132 10.45 -22.89 -10.98
C THR A 132 11.29 -22.17 -12.02
N PHE A 133 12.01 -21.14 -11.59
CA PHE A 133 12.90 -20.37 -12.47
C PHE A 133 14.35 -20.72 -12.13
N ALA A 134 15.14 -21.05 -13.13
CA ALA A 134 16.57 -21.29 -12.95
C ALA A 134 17.34 -19.97 -12.88
N ARG A 135 16.81 -18.92 -13.54
CA ARG A 135 17.42 -17.59 -13.57
C ARG A 135 16.36 -16.49 -13.46
N ALA A 136 16.77 -15.32 -12.96
CA ALA A 136 15.85 -14.21 -12.72
C ALA A 136 15.24 -13.63 -14.01
N ASP A 137 15.97 -13.67 -15.12
CA ASP A 137 15.51 -13.21 -16.44
C ASP A 137 14.41 -14.09 -17.05
N GLU A 138 14.30 -15.35 -16.61
CA GLU A 138 13.22 -16.27 -17.02
C GLU A 138 11.87 -15.88 -16.41
N ALA A 139 11.87 -15.26 -15.22
CA ALA A 139 10.65 -14.76 -14.58
C ALA A 139 10.05 -13.56 -15.33
N ASP A 140 10.90 -12.73 -15.94
CA ASP A 140 10.45 -11.58 -16.74
C ASP A 140 9.82 -12.02 -18.08
N HIS A 141 10.19 -13.19 -18.60
CA HIS A 141 9.72 -13.74 -19.87
C HIS A 141 8.76 -14.93 -19.71
N ASP A 142 8.26 -15.17 -18.49
CA ASP A 142 7.37 -16.29 -18.14
C ASP A 142 7.85 -17.65 -18.68
N SER A 143 9.18 -17.85 -18.66
CA SER A 143 9.87 -19.00 -19.26
C SER A 143 10.32 -20.01 -18.20
N GLY A 144 9.56 -20.14 -17.11
CA GLY A 144 9.87 -21.04 -16.01
C GLY A 144 9.59 -22.51 -16.33
N LEU A 145 10.24 -23.40 -15.59
CA LEU A 145 10.02 -24.84 -15.62
C LEU A 145 8.75 -25.17 -14.82
N VAL A 146 7.81 -25.84 -15.47
CA VAL A 146 6.56 -26.34 -14.87
C VAL A 146 6.63 -27.86 -14.82
N PHE A 147 6.43 -28.43 -13.65
CA PHE A 147 6.26 -29.88 -13.51
C PHE A 147 4.84 -30.23 -13.96
N VAL A 148 4.69 -31.23 -14.81
CA VAL A 148 3.39 -31.68 -15.34
C VAL A 148 3.25 -33.16 -15.02
N GLU A 149 2.07 -33.58 -14.53
CA GLU A 149 1.81 -34.97 -14.13
C GLU A 149 1.90 -35.98 -15.29
N LYS A 150 1.65 -35.52 -16.52
CA LYS A 150 1.69 -36.33 -17.74
C LYS A 150 2.57 -35.64 -18.77
N ALA A 151 3.37 -36.44 -19.50
CA ALA A 151 4.13 -35.93 -20.63
C ALA A 151 3.20 -35.18 -21.59
N LEU A 152 3.60 -33.97 -21.99
CA LEU A 152 2.91 -33.20 -23.02
C LEU A 152 2.87 -34.07 -24.28
N GLU A 153 1.69 -34.58 -24.63
CA GLU A 153 1.49 -35.34 -25.86
C GLU A 153 1.90 -34.45 -27.03
N GLY A 154 2.99 -34.81 -27.69
CA GLY A 154 3.65 -33.96 -28.66
C GLY A 154 2.69 -33.55 -29.76
N VAL A 155 2.50 -32.23 -29.92
CA VAL A 155 1.98 -31.67 -31.17
C VAL A 155 3.05 -31.93 -32.23
N SER A 156 2.95 -33.10 -32.87
CA SER A 156 3.68 -33.43 -34.08
C SER A 156 3.20 -32.48 -35.18
N HIS A 157 3.90 -31.36 -35.36
CA HIS A 157 3.80 -30.59 -36.59
C HIS A 157 4.33 -31.44 -37.75
N GLY A 158 3.41 -32.03 -38.50
CA GLY A 158 3.65 -32.45 -39.87
C GLY A 158 3.61 -31.26 -40.82
#